data_AF-W4UUF6-F1
#
_entry.id   AF-W4UUF6-F1
#
_cell.length_a   1.000
_cell.length_b   1.000
_cell.length_c   1.000
_cell.angle_alpha   90.00
_cell.angle_beta   90.00
_cell.angle_gamma   90.00
#
_symmetry.space_group_name_H-M   'P 1'
#
loop_
_entity.id
_entity.type
_entity.pdbx_description
1 polymer ?
#
loop_
_entity_poly.entity_id
_entity_poly.type
_entity_poly.pdbx_seq_one_letter_code
_entity_poly.pdbx_strand_id
1 'polypeptide(L)'
;MCTGNKLYWKSDLYPEGKVEVRVTLATYADNDNLYVGLNRPCTKEEGRWEPFTDLTVNQHSLPPFHAYVDNRDYNRGAYEFLTGYGIAQPVALPRHNGFRLFRFNADRLKELAPEHYPMIARKLPPGKTAIGMQEYNGYNYPIRTIKNVYGLYMLSTLEFEKILREGEQQGNAEAAEILESICHFCTKEDLNGLTDEEMVEDITRGAI
;
A
#
# COMPACT_ATOMS: atom_id res chain seq x y z
N MET A 1 -23.80 -2.11 10.31
CA MET A 1 -23.49 -0.71 10.00
C MET A 1 -22.25 -0.32 10.80
N CYS A 2 -21.08 -0.23 10.18
CA CYS A 2 -19.84 0.11 10.88
C CYS A 2 -19.85 1.60 11.25
N THR A 3 -19.99 1.91 12.53
CA THR A 3 -19.91 3.25 13.12
C THR A 3 -18.47 3.78 13.26
N GLY A 4 -17.47 3.11 12.66
CA GLY A 4 -16.05 3.25 13.04
C GLY A 4 -15.24 4.39 12.41
N ASN A 5 -15.69 5.03 11.33
CA ASN A 5 -14.83 5.95 10.53
C ASN A 5 -15.26 7.42 10.57
N LYS A 6 -16.03 7.82 11.58
CA LYS A 6 -16.44 9.22 11.77
C LYS A 6 -15.28 10.02 12.36
N LEU A 7 -14.67 10.87 11.54
CA LEU A 7 -13.67 11.84 11.98
C LEU A 7 -14.28 13.24 11.98
N TYR A 8 -13.68 14.16 12.73
CA TYR A 8 -14.10 15.55 12.76
C TYR A 8 -12.97 16.49 12.35
N TRP A 9 -13.23 17.27 11.30
CA TRP A 9 -12.39 18.36 10.84
C TRP A 9 -12.78 19.65 11.56
N LYS A 10 -11.83 20.35 12.18
CA LYS A 10 -12.11 21.64 12.84
C LYS A 10 -12.20 22.75 11.80
N SER A 11 -13.25 23.55 11.84
CA SER A 11 -13.43 24.68 10.93
C SER A 11 -14.34 25.73 11.51
N ASP A 12 -13.85 26.97 11.54
CA ASP A 12 -14.62 28.14 11.97
C ASP A 12 -15.68 28.57 10.94
N LEU A 13 -15.68 27.94 9.75
CA LEU A 13 -16.68 28.18 8.71
C LEU A 13 -18.00 27.45 8.96
N TYR A 14 -18.06 26.59 9.98
CA TYR A 14 -19.23 25.78 10.30
C TYR A 14 -19.77 26.13 11.69
N PRO A 15 -21.11 26.15 11.89
CA PRO A 15 -21.73 26.60 13.14
C PRO A 15 -21.24 25.86 14.41
N GLU A 16 -20.92 24.57 14.29
CA GLU A 16 -20.42 23.76 15.41
C GLU A 16 -18.89 23.81 15.59
N GLY A 17 -18.19 24.63 14.80
CA GLY A 17 -16.73 24.69 14.76
C GLY A 17 -16.07 23.42 14.20
N LYS A 18 -16.86 22.49 13.65
CA LYS A 18 -16.41 21.20 13.12
C LYS A 18 -17.30 20.66 12.01
N VAL A 19 -16.74 19.75 11.23
CA VAL A 19 -17.40 19.03 10.14
C VAL A 19 -17.13 17.54 10.29
N GLU A 20 -18.17 16.71 10.21
CA GLU A 20 -17.98 15.26 10.09
C GLU A 20 -17.35 14.94 8.73
N VAL A 21 -16.27 14.16 8.74
CA VAL A 21 -15.53 13.77 7.53
C VAL A 21 -15.16 12.30 7.57
N ARG A 22 -14.96 11.73 6.37
CA ARG A 22 -14.33 10.42 6.17
C ARG A 22 -13.16 10.55 5.21
N VAL A 23 -12.15 9.70 5.41
CA VAL A 23 -10.98 9.63 4.50
C VAL A 23 -11.39 8.95 3.21
N THR A 24 -10.88 9.46 2.09
CA THR A 24 -10.94 8.80 0.78
C THR A 24 -9.53 8.66 0.21
N LEU A 25 -9.26 7.55 -0.47
CA LEU A 25 -7.92 7.24 -1.02
C LEU A 25 -8.01 7.01 -2.52
N ALA A 26 -6.96 7.44 -3.22
CA ALA A 26 -6.73 7.15 -4.63
C ALA A 26 -5.23 7.26 -4.93
N THR A 27 -4.85 7.20 -6.20
CA THR A 27 -3.51 7.56 -6.66
C THR A 27 -3.60 8.64 -7.73
N TYR A 28 -2.61 9.52 -7.77
CA TYR A 28 -2.46 10.45 -8.90
C TYR A 28 -2.08 9.68 -10.17
N ALA A 29 -2.63 10.08 -11.31
CA ALA A 29 -2.56 9.30 -12.55
C ALA A 29 -1.20 9.35 -13.26
N ASP A 30 -0.39 10.36 -12.97
CA ASP A 30 0.89 10.66 -13.63
C ASP A 30 2.09 9.99 -12.98
N ASN A 31 2.04 9.72 -11.67
CA ASN A 31 3.18 9.18 -10.91
C ASN A 31 2.80 8.25 -9.76
N ASP A 32 1.52 7.88 -9.67
CA ASP A 32 0.99 6.95 -8.69
C ASP A 32 1.15 7.34 -7.22
N ASN A 33 1.52 8.60 -6.95
CA ASN A 33 1.58 9.12 -5.59
C ASN A 33 0.25 8.95 -4.86
N LEU A 34 0.34 8.73 -3.55
CA LEU A 34 -0.84 8.60 -2.70
C LEU A 34 -1.68 9.88 -2.73
N TYR A 35 -2.94 9.75 -3.13
CA TYR A 35 -3.95 10.78 -2.93
C TYR A 35 -4.73 10.47 -1.65
N VAL A 36 -4.82 11.46 -0.76
CA VAL A 36 -5.70 11.44 0.41
C VAL A 36 -6.58 12.68 0.39
N GLY A 37 -7.89 12.45 0.36
CA GLY A 37 -8.91 13.48 0.46
C GLY A 37 -9.85 13.22 1.63
N LEU A 38 -10.74 14.18 1.85
CA LEU A 38 -11.85 14.08 2.79
C LEU A 38 -13.17 14.23 2.05
N ASN A 39 -14.13 13.40 2.43
CA ASN A 39 -15.52 13.56 2.05
C ASN A 39 -16.34 13.97 3.28
N ARG A 40 -17.39 14.78 3.09
CA ARG A 40 -18.37 15.16 4.11
C ARG A 40 -19.75 14.57 3.79
N PRO A 41 -20.68 14.46 4.75
CA PRO A 41 -22.06 14.06 4.47
C PRO A 41 -22.73 15.03 3.48
N CYS A 42 -23.48 14.49 2.52
CA CYS A 42 -24.23 15.29 1.57
C CYS A 42 -25.45 15.91 2.26
N THR A 43 -25.69 17.20 2.05
CA THR A 43 -26.83 17.90 2.66
C THR A 43 -28.15 17.62 1.93
N LYS A 44 -28.09 17.08 0.71
CA LYS A 44 -29.26 16.84 -0.15
C LYS A 44 -29.75 15.40 -0.11
N GLU A 45 -28.88 14.45 0.22
CA GLU A 45 -29.15 13.02 0.14
C GLU A 45 -28.60 12.31 1.37
N GLU A 46 -29.49 11.77 2.20
CA GLU A 46 -29.11 11.06 3.42
C GLU A 46 -28.29 9.80 3.09
N GLY A 47 -27.21 9.57 3.85
CA GLY A 47 -26.32 8.42 3.66
C GLY A 47 -25.30 8.59 2.51
N ARG A 48 -25.42 9.63 1.69
CA ARG A 48 -24.42 9.97 0.66
C ARG A 48 -23.31 10.85 1.24
N TRP A 49 -22.13 10.70 0.69
CA TRP A 49 -20.97 11.54 0.99
C TRP A 49 -20.49 12.24 -0.27
N GLU A 50 -20.01 13.46 -0.13
CA GLU A 50 -19.51 14.31 -1.21
C GLU A 50 -18.09 14.83 -0.91
N PRO A 51 -17.30 15.18 -1.94
CA PRO A 51 -15.97 15.76 -1.75
C PRO A 51 -16.00 16.98 -0.84
N PHE A 52 -15.05 17.04 0.10
CA PHE A 52 -14.88 18.17 1.00
C PHE A 52 -13.59 18.91 0.73
N THR A 53 -12.44 18.22 0.78
CA THR A 53 -11.15 18.81 0.46
C THR A 53 -10.08 17.75 0.15
N ASP A 54 -9.08 18.15 -0.63
CA ASP A 54 -7.91 17.34 -0.94
C ASP A 54 -6.78 17.67 0.05
N LEU A 55 -6.26 16.68 0.77
CA LEU A 55 -5.20 16.92 1.76
C LEU A 55 -3.80 16.81 1.15
N THR A 56 -3.63 15.93 0.17
CA THR A 56 -2.35 15.73 -0.50
C THR A 56 -2.24 16.60 -1.74
N VAL A 57 -1.00 16.91 -2.11
CA VAL A 57 -0.67 17.54 -3.39
C VAL A 57 0.25 16.64 -4.19
N ASN A 58 -0.02 16.60 -5.48
CA ASN A 58 0.81 15.85 -6.41
C ASN A 58 2.12 16.59 -6.68
N GLN A 59 3.25 15.93 -6.54
CA GLN A 59 4.59 16.46 -6.82
C GLN A 59 5.36 15.42 -7.65
N HIS A 60 6.70 15.39 -7.59
CA HIS A 60 7.49 14.30 -8.18
C HIS A 60 7.16 12.95 -7.51
N SER A 61 7.58 11.84 -8.11
CA SER A 61 7.38 10.50 -7.54
C SER A 61 7.96 10.38 -6.13
N LEU A 62 7.16 9.83 -5.21
CA LEU A 62 7.51 9.67 -3.80
C LEU A 62 7.52 8.19 -3.40
N PRO A 63 8.23 7.83 -2.31
CA PRO A 63 8.11 6.50 -1.73
C PRO A 63 6.65 6.21 -1.34
N PRO A 64 6.23 4.93 -1.31
CA PRO A 64 4.86 4.60 -0.93
C PRO A 64 4.47 5.16 0.45
N PHE A 65 3.20 5.53 0.58
CA PHE A 65 2.65 6.26 1.74
C PHE A 65 3.34 7.58 2.08
N HIS A 66 4.13 8.16 1.18
CA HIS A 66 4.62 9.51 1.34
C HIS A 66 3.84 10.45 0.43
N ALA A 67 3.40 11.57 0.98
CA ALA A 67 2.76 12.62 0.21
C ALA A 67 3.03 13.97 0.83
N TYR A 68 3.13 14.99 -0.03
CA TYR A 68 3.13 16.37 0.42
C TYR A 68 1.71 16.77 0.82
N VAL A 69 1.58 17.41 1.97
CA VAL A 69 0.28 17.83 2.52
C VAL A 69 0.09 19.33 2.32
N ASP A 70 -1.07 19.70 1.78
CA ASP A 70 -1.53 21.07 1.79
C ASP A 70 -2.11 21.41 3.16
N ASN A 71 -1.54 22.41 3.82
CA ASN A 71 -1.98 22.91 5.12
C ASN A 71 -2.23 24.43 5.06
N ARG A 72 -2.59 24.93 3.88
CA ARG A 72 -2.78 26.36 3.59
C ARG A 72 -4.24 26.63 3.30
N ASP A 73 -4.62 27.90 3.33
CA ASP A 73 -5.95 28.39 2.94
C ASP A 73 -7.10 27.54 3.51
N TYR A 74 -7.88 26.88 2.65
CA TYR A 74 -9.02 26.03 3.01
C TYR A 74 -8.62 24.74 3.74
N ASN A 75 -7.35 24.32 3.64
CA ASN A 75 -6.78 23.15 4.31
C ASN A 75 -6.04 23.49 5.61
N ARG A 76 -6.18 24.72 6.12
CA ARG A 76 -5.60 25.09 7.41
C ARG A 76 -6.16 24.17 8.50
N GLY A 77 -5.27 23.37 9.12
CA GLY A 77 -5.63 22.36 10.12
C GLY A 77 -5.35 20.92 9.68
N ALA A 78 -4.94 20.70 8.42
CA ALA A 78 -4.54 19.39 7.92
C ALA A 78 -3.42 18.75 8.76
N TYR A 79 -2.45 19.55 9.21
CA TYR A 79 -1.35 19.07 10.06
C TYR A 79 -1.90 18.46 11.36
N GLU A 80 -2.71 19.23 12.10
CA GLU A 80 -3.28 18.84 13.39
C GLU A 80 -4.27 17.68 13.22
N PHE A 81 -5.05 17.68 12.14
CA PHE A 81 -5.97 16.60 11.80
C PHE A 81 -5.22 15.27 11.57
N LEU A 82 -4.23 15.27 10.67
CA LEU A 82 -3.50 14.07 10.31
C LEU A 82 -2.70 13.49 11.48
N THR A 83 -2.02 14.35 12.23
CA THR A 83 -1.22 13.92 13.39
C THR A 83 -2.11 13.52 14.57
N GLY A 84 -3.18 14.27 14.84
CA GLY A 84 -4.09 14.04 15.95
C GLY A 84 -4.87 12.73 15.84
N TYR A 85 -5.25 12.32 14.63
CA TYR A 85 -5.92 11.03 14.40
C TYR A 85 -4.95 9.88 14.08
N GLY A 86 -3.64 10.11 14.16
CA GLY A 86 -2.61 9.10 13.87
C GLY A 86 -2.59 8.62 12.42
N ILE A 87 -3.13 9.43 11.50
CA ILE A 87 -3.25 9.11 10.07
C ILE A 87 -1.90 9.26 9.38
N ALA A 88 -1.14 10.29 9.75
CA ALA A 88 0.18 10.54 9.20
C ALA A 88 1.07 11.29 10.18
N GLN A 89 2.38 11.16 9.97
CA GLN A 89 3.40 11.87 10.74
C GLN A 89 4.28 12.69 9.78
N PRO A 90 4.71 13.90 10.19
CA PRO A 90 5.61 14.70 9.38
C PRO A 90 6.98 14.02 9.29
N VAL A 91 7.57 14.03 8.10
CA VAL A 91 8.96 13.60 7.91
C VAL A 91 9.89 14.77 8.22
N ALA A 92 11.05 14.49 8.83
CA ALA A 92 12.08 15.47 9.13
C ALA A 92 12.88 15.89 7.88
N LEU A 93 12.19 16.26 6.80
CA LEU A 93 12.77 16.78 5.56
C LEU A 93 12.32 18.23 5.33
N PRO A 94 13.12 19.03 4.57
CA PRO A 94 12.73 20.37 4.18
C PRO A 94 11.38 20.39 3.44
N ARG A 95 10.68 21.53 3.55
CA ARG A 95 9.48 21.75 2.74
C ARG A 95 9.85 21.85 1.26
N HIS A 96 8.97 21.35 0.40
CA HIS A 96 9.07 21.51 -1.05
C HIS A 96 7.90 22.36 -1.53
N ASN A 97 8.17 23.45 -2.25
CA ASN A 97 7.14 24.40 -2.72
C ASN A 97 6.19 24.89 -1.60
N GLY A 98 6.69 24.99 -0.36
CA GLY A 98 5.91 25.38 0.81
C GLY A 98 5.12 24.25 1.47
N PHE A 99 5.06 23.06 0.86
CA PHE A 99 4.39 21.87 1.40
C PHE A 99 5.34 21.03 2.26
N ARG A 100 4.79 20.38 3.29
CA ARG A 100 5.55 19.45 4.15
C ARG A 100 5.27 18.02 3.74
N LEU A 101 6.32 17.19 3.70
CA LEU A 101 6.19 15.76 3.45
C LEU A 101 5.71 15.03 4.70
N PHE A 102 4.75 14.14 4.51
CA PHE A 102 4.25 13.25 5.55
C PHE A 102 4.44 11.80 5.15
N ARG A 103 4.62 10.94 6.15
CA ARG A 103 4.49 9.49 6.05
C ARG A 103 3.16 9.07 6.63
N PHE A 104 2.31 8.47 5.81
CA PHE A 104 1.00 7.98 6.18
C PHE A 104 1.09 6.60 6.84
N ASN A 105 0.21 6.38 7.82
CA ASN A 105 0.11 5.13 8.55
C ASN A 105 -0.79 4.15 7.77
N ALA A 106 -0.16 3.14 7.20
CA ALA A 106 -0.79 2.09 6.40
C ALA A 106 -1.97 1.41 7.13
N ASP A 107 -1.77 0.98 8.37
CA ASP A 107 -2.81 0.31 9.17
C ASP A 107 -3.99 1.25 9.43
N ARG A 108 -3.68 2.52 9.73
CA ARG A 108 -4.73 3.52 9.96
C ARG A 108 -5.52 3.84 8.69
N LEU A 109 -4.86 3.89 7.54
CA LEU A 109 -5.53 4.05 6.25
C LEU A 109 -6.41 2.85 5.90
N LYS A 110 -5.96 1.63 6.22
CA LYS A 110 -6.75 0.41 6.05
C LYS A 110 -8.02 0.41 6.90
N GLU A 111 -7.94 0.90 8.13
CA GLU A 111 -9.09 1.05 9.02
C GLU A 111 -10.07 2.11 8.50
N LEU A 112 -9.56 3.27 8.06
CA LEU A 112 -10.37 4.44 7.71
C LEU A 112 -11.00 4.38 6.32
N ALA A 113 -10.37 3.68 5.37
CA ALA A 113 -10.85 3.55 4.00
C ALA A 113 -10.62 2.12 3.46
N PRO A 114 -11.20 1.08 4.10
CA PRO A 114 -10.98 -0.33 3.75
C PRO A 114 -11.40 -0.68 2.32
N GLU A 115 -12.34 0.07 1.74
CA GLU A 115 -12.79 -0.09 0.36
C GLU A 115 -11.75 0.38 -0.67
N HIS A 116 -10.94 1.39 -0.33
CA HIS A 116 -9.95 1.97 -1.23
C HIS A 116 -8.54 1.44 -0.97
N TYR A 117 -8.26 1.03 0.26
CA TYR A 117 -6.94 0.58 0.69
C TYR A 117 -6.35 -0.56 -0.15
N PRO A 118 -7.09 -1.61 -0.57
CA PRO A 118 -6.53 -2.70 -1.37
C PRO A 118 -5.87 -2.24 -2.67
N MET A 119 -6.41 -1.19 -3.31
CA MET A 119 -5.83 -0.61 -4.53
C MET A 119 -4.49 0.07 -4.21
N ILE A 120 -4.42 0.82 -3.11
CA ILE A 120 -3.18 1.48 -2.67
C ILE A 120 -2.14 0.45 -2.24
N ALA A 121 -2.57 -0.61 -1.56
CA ALA A 121 -1.70 -1.64 -1.01
C ALA A 121 -0.97 -2.48 -2.08
N ARG A 122 -1.51 -2.58 -3.30
CA ARG A 122 -0.85 -3.26 -4.42
C ARG A 122 0.46 -2.60 -4.85
N LYS A 123 0.57 -1.28 -4.61
CA LYS A 123 1.76 -0.48 -4.91
C LYS A 123 2.80 -0.49 -3.79
N LEU A 124 2.63 -1.40 -2.82
CA LEU A 124 3.58 -1.59 -1.75
C LEU A 124 4.43 -2.83 -2.02
N PRO A 125 5.71 -2.78 -1.62
CA PRO A 125 6.45 -4.00 -1.36
C PRO A 125 5.65 -4.90 -0.41
N PRO A 126 5.83 -6.22 -0.48
CA PRO A 126 5.13 -7.15 0.38
C PRO A 126 5.37 -6.75 1.85
N GLY A 127 4.30 -6.70 2.66
CA GLY A 127 4.48 -6.64 4.10
C GLY A 127 5.29 -7.85 4.58
N LYS A 128 6.03 -7.73 5.69
CA LYS A 128 6.85 -8.85 6.22
C LYS A 128 6.07 -10.16 6.42
N THR A 129 4.76 -10.09 6.63
CA THR A 129 3.85 -11.23 6.78
C THR A 129 3.40 -11.87 5.46
N ALA A 130 3.71 -11.25 4.32
CA ALA A 130 3.39 -11.79 2.99
C ALA A 130 4.45 -12.76 2.46
N ILE A 131 5.58 -12.91 3.17
CA ILE A 131 6.60 -13.91 2.89
C ILE A 131 6.43 -15.06 3.90
N GLY A 132 5.98 -16.20 3.39
CA GLY A 132 5.92 -17.47 4.12
C GLY A 132 7.26 -18.20 4.08
N MET A 133 7.28 -19.40 4.66
CA MET A 133 8.44 -20.30 4.64
C MET A 133 8.01 -21.66 4.10
N GLN A 134 8.79 -22.19 3.17
CA GLN A 134 8.73 -23.55 2.67
C GLN A 134 9.82 -24.37 3.35
N GLU A 135 9.44 -25.41 4.09
CA GLU A 135 10.40 -26.36 4.62
C GLU A 135 10.83 -27.33 3.51
N TYR A 136 12.13 -27.59 3.42
CA TYR A 136 12.70 -28.63 2.58
C TYR A 136 14.01 -29.13 3.21
N ASN A 137 14.14 -30.45 3.38
CA ASN A 137 15.32 -31.10 3.95
C ASN A 137 15.75 -30.52 5.32
N GLY A 138 14.79 -30.14 6.17
CA GLY A 138 15.03 -29.56 7.50
C GLY A 138 15.46 -28.09 7.51
N TYR A 139 15.45 -27.40 6.36
CA TYR A 139 15.72 -25.97 6.24
C TYR A 139 14.48 -25.22 5.75
N ASN A 140 14.37 -23.94 6.10
CA ASN A 140 13.26 -23.08 5.72
C ASN A 140 13.69 -22.06 4.67
N TYR A 141 12.95 -22.02 3.56
CA TYR A 141 13.21 -21.13 2.43
C TYR A 141 12.05 -20.15 2.26
N PRO A 142 12.32 -18.87 1.98
CA PRO A 142 11.26 -17.87 1.86
C PRO A 142 10.42 -18.12 0.63
N ILE A 143 9.10 -18.09 0.77
CA ILE A 143 8.15 -18.20 -0.34
C ILE A 143 7.17 -17.04 -0.30
N ARG A 144 6.94 -16.40 -1.45
CA ARG A 144 5.93 -15.36 -1.61
C ARG A 144 4.82 -15.88 -2.51
N THR A 145 3.58 -15.63 -2.12
CA THR A 145 2.41 -16.02 -2.92
C THR A 145 1.66 -14.77 -3.35
N ILE A 146 1.58 -14.53 -4.65
CA ILE A 146 0.87 -13.40 -5.25
C ILE A 146 -0.39 -13.94 -5.92
N LYS A 147 -1.55 -13.34 -5.63
CA LYS A 147 -2.83 -13.70 -6.26
C LYS A 147 -3.41 -12.49 -6.99
N ASN A 148 -3.62 -12.62 -8.29
CA ASN A 148 -4.27 -11.59 -9.11
C ASN A 148 -5.42 -12.19 -9.96
N VAL A 149 -5.89 -11.45 -10.97
CA VAL A 149 -6.97 -11.89 -11.88
C VAL A 149 -6.57 -13.01 -12.84
N TYR A 150 -5.27 -13.17 -13.10
CA TYR A 150 -4.72 -14.16 -14.02
C TYR A 150 -4.32 -15.46 -13.34
N GLY A 151 -4.11 -15.46 -12.02
CA GLY A 151 -3.85 -16.67 -11.28
C GLY A 151 -3.11 -16.45 -9.96
N LEU A 152 -2.50 -17.55 -9.51
CA LEU A 152 -1.65 -17.63 -8.33
C LEU A 152 -0.20 -17.78 -8.81
N TYR A 153 0.69 -16.95 -8.29
CA TYR A 153 2.13 -17.00 -8.56
C TYR A 153 2.86 -17.30 -7.26
N MET A 154 3.61 -18.40 -7.24
CA MET A 154 4.52 -18.73 -6.14
C MET A 154 5.93 -18.33 -6.54
N LEU A 155 6.62 -17.59 -5.67
CA LEU A 155 7.97 -17.10 -5.92
C LEU A 155 8.89 -17.49 -4.78
N SER A 156 10.15 -17.77 -5.11
CA SER A 156 11.19 -18.00 -4.10
C SER A 156 12.55 -17.47 -4.56
N THR A 157 13.61 -17.76 -3.82
CA THR A 157 14.96 -17.27 -4.11
C THR A 157 15.72 -18.17 -5.07
N LEU A 158 16.64 -17.57 -5.82
CA LEU A 158 17.64 -18.28 -6.64
C LEU A 158 18.46 -19.29 -5.83
N GLU A 159 18.68 -19.04 -4.53
CA GLU A 159 19.32 -19.99 -3.63
C GLU A 159 18.49 -21.28 -3.48
N PHE A 160 17.18 -21.15 -3.30
CA PHE A 160 16.30 -22.31 -3.16
C PHE A 160 16.16 -23.07 -4.49
N GLU A 161 16.10 -22.36 -5.61
CA GLU A 161 16.12 -22.97 -6.95
C GLU A 161 17.28 -23.95 -7.11
N LYS A 162 18.49 -23.50 -6.77
CA LYS A 162 19.69 -24.32 -6.90
C LYS A 162 19.58 -25.61 -6.09
N ILE A 163 19.09 -25.51 -4.86
CA ILE A 163 18.93 -26.64 -3.94
C ILE A 163 17.87 -27.63 -4.44
N LEU A 164 16.75 -27.13 -4.95
CA LEU A 164 15.70 -27.96 -5.55
C LEU A 164 16.20 -28.68 -6.81
N ARG A 165 16.93 -27.98 -7.69
CA ARG A 165 17.51 -28.59 -8.91
C ARG A 165 18.52 -29.68 -8.59
N GLU A 166 19.38 -29.47 -7.59
CA GLU A 166 20.30 -30.52 -7.11
C GLU A 166 19.54 -31.74 -6.57
N GLY A 167 18.44 -31.52 -5.84
CA GLY A 167 17.56 -32.59 -5.35
C GLY A 167 16.87 -33.36 -6.47
N GLU A 168 16.32 -32.66 -7.46
CA GLU A 168 15.67 -33.25 -8.64
C GLU A 168 16.65 -34.11 -9.44
N GLN A 169 17.89 -33.63 -9.67
CA GLN A 169 18.94 -34.40 -10.34
C GLN A 169 19.33 -35.67 -9.59
N GLN A 170 19.15 -35.70 -8.27
CA GLN A 170 19.35 -36.87 -7.42
C GLN A 170 18.12 -37.78 -7.34
N GLY A 171 17.04 -37.45 -8.05
CA GLY A 171 15.79 -38.22 -8.09
C GLY A 171 14.85 -37.96 -6.90
N ASN A 172 15.01 -36.84 -6.19
CA ASN A 172 14.08 -36.46 -5.13
C ASN A 172 12.76 -35.93 -5.71
N ALA A 173 11.68 -36.70 -5.56
CA ALA A 173 10.36 -36.34 -6.06
C ALA A 173 9.76 -35.08 -5.38
N GLU A 174 10.04 -34.87 -4.08
CA GLU A 174 9.58 -33.68 -3.37
C GLU A 174 10.24 -32.40 -3.94
N ALA A 175 11.53 -32.50 -4.29
CA ALA A 175 12.25 -31.39 -4.90
C ALA A 175 11.67 -31.01 -6.26
N ALA A 176 11.32 -32.01 -7.09
CA ALA A 176 10.67 -31.80 -8.38
C ALA A 176 9.29 -31.17 -8.22
N GLU A 177 8.47 -31.64 -7.28
CA GLU A 177 7.13 -31.10 -7.02
C GLU A 177 7.18 -29.63 -6.56
N ILE A 178 8.07 -29.29 -5.64
CA ILE A 178 8.23 -27.91 -5.18
C ILE A 178 8.74 -27.03 -6.34
N LEU A 179 9.71 -27.51 -7.12
CA LEU A 179 10.25 -26.78 -8.27
C LEU A 179 9.18 -26.47 -9.31
N GLU A 180 8.31 -27.44 -9.63
CA GLU A 180 7.19 -27.26 -10.56
C GLU A 180 6.12 -26.28 -10.04
N SER A 181 5.95 -26.20 -8.71
CA SER A 181 4.99 -25.26 -8.10
C SER A 181 5.43 -23.80 -8.14
N ILE A 182 6.74 -23.53 -8.17
CA ILE A 182 7.30 -22.19 -8.10
C ILE A 182 7.34 -21.59 -9.51
N CYS A 183 6.64 -20.48 -9.69
CA CYS A 183 6.52 -19.79 -10.97
C CYS A 183 7.78 -19.00 -11.35
N HIS A 184 8.51 -18.49 -10.36
CA HIS A 184 9.67 -17.63 -10.60
C HIS A 184 10.65 -17.61 -9.43
N PHE A 185 11.95 -17.53 -9.74
CA PHE A 185 13.02 -17.40 -8.78
C PHE A 185 13.75 -16.07 -8.97
N CYS A 186 13.90 -15.31 -7.89
CA CYS A 186 14.48 -13.96 -7.92
C CYS A 186 15.50 -13.76 -6.79
N THR A 187 16.12 -12.58 -6.72
CA THR A 187 16.98 -12.24 -5.59
C THR A 187 16.16 -12.10 -4.30
N LYS A 188 16.83 -12.18 -3.14
CA LYS A 188 16.16 -11.95 -1.85
C LYS A 188 15.70 -10.50 -1.74
N GLU A 189 16.50 -9.58 -2.26
CA GLU A 189 16.20 -8.16 -2.34
C GLU A 189 14.90 -7.93 -3.11
N ASP A 190 14.76 -8.52 -4.30
CA ASP A 190 13.56 -8.39 -5.12
C ASP A 190 12.35 -9.03 -4.45
N LEU A 191 12.51 -10.26 -3.91
CA LEU A 191 11.44 -11.00 -3.23
C LEU A 191 10.79 -10.16 -2.11
N ASN A 192 11.60 -9.37 -1.40
CA ASN A 192 11.18 -8.48 -0.31
C ASN A 192 10.84 -7.05 -0.77
N GLY A 193 11.40 -6.60 -1.87
CA GLY A 193 11.43 -5.18 -2.27
C GLY A 193 10.44 -4.81 -3.36
N LEU A 194 10.19 -5.70 -4.32
CA LEU A 194 9.28 -5.42 -5.43
C LEU A 194 7.82 -5.58 -5.01
N THR A 195 6.97 -4.71 -5.52
CA THR A 195 5.50 -4.80 -5.38
C THR A 195 4.95 -6.07 -6.05
N ASP A 196 3.69 -6.42 -5.77
CA ASP A 196 3.04 -7.54 -6.45
C ASP A 196 2.92 -7.29 -7.96
N GLU A 197 2.72 -6.04 -8.37
CA GLU A 197 2.59 -5.62 -9.77
C GLU A 197 3.93 -5.71 -10.51
N GLU A 198 5.01 -5.15 -9.94
CA GLU A 198 6.36 -5.26 -10.52
C GLU A 198 6.80 -6.71 -10.68
N MET A 199 6.53 -7.56 -9.67
CA MET A 199 6.83 -9.00 -9.75
C MET A 199 6.09 -9.70 -10.88
N VAL A 200 4.78 -9.45 -11.02
CA VAL A 200 3.99 -10.07 -12.09
C VAL A 200 4.44 -9.55 -13.46
N GLU A 201 4.82 -8.28 -13.57
CA GLU A 201 5.41 -7.74 -14.79
C GLU A 201 6.74 -8.43 -15.13
N ASP A 202 7.64 -8.64 -14.18
CA ASP A 202 8.92 -9.32 -14.42
C ASP A 202 8.72 -10.78 -14.85
N ILE A 203 7.80 -11.50 -14.19
CA ILE A 203 7.42 -12.87 -14.57
C ILE A 203 6.91 -12.91 -16.01
N THR A 204 6.05 -11.96 -16.39
CA THR A 204 5.42 -11.94 -17.72
C THR A 204 6.34 -11.43 -18.82
N ARG A 205 7.31 -10.55 -18.51
CA ARG A 205 8.36 -10.11 -19.45
C ARG A 205 9.39 -11.19 -19.74
N GLY A 206 9.70 -12.06 -18.77
CA GLY A 206 10.61 -13.20 -18.93
C GLY A 206 10.05 -14.37 -19.75
N ALA A 207 8.79 -14.30 -20.20
CA ALA A 207 8.08 -15.37 -20.88
C ALA A 207 7.99 -15.18 -22.43
N ILE A 208 8.77 -14.27 -23.02
CA ILE A 208 8.84 -14.00 -24.47
C ILE A 208 10.19 -14.41 -25.04
#